data_AF-A0A1F3VG44-F1
#
_entry.id   AF-A0A1F3VG44-F1
#
_cell.length_a   1.000
_cell.length_b   1.000
_cell.length_c   1.000
_cell.angle_alpha   90.00
_cell.angle_beta   90.00
_cell.angle_gamma   90.00
#
_symmetry.space_group_name_H-M   'P 1'
#
loop_
_entity.id
_entity.type
_entity.pdbx_description
1 polymer ?
#
loop_
_entity_poly.entity_id
_entity_poly.type
_entity_poly.pdbx_seq_one_letter_code
_entity_poly.pdbx_strand_id
1 'polypeptide(L)'
;MLFIPLMGAFVQGFKNNYSQKESFIVTGAGPFPGVLVGVALVIASAEVESPWMMTLGLLFLLLNIINLLPLDPLDGGQMFKMFLRKQHELFLMIFAFLSSILMIAAGLWLQHGDSYILILFGFLMGFRVRAMQKKYQMHKDLVQEEVNYSTTYKLLSNKDYNKIKAVVLEHTPALRKFIDQVSVDESGPVLASQVNNVLVTPMKLDAGIFFKICLLILWIGSFLSPFLLFYLVDLTWYLPK
;
A
#
# COMPACT_ATOMS: atom_id res chain seq x y z
N MET A 1 -5.21 -7.64 18.23
CA MET A 1 -5.58 -7.58 16.81
C MET A 1 -6.96 -6.94 16.75
N LEU A 2 -7.16 -5.95 15.88
CA LEU A 2 -8.45 -5.28 15.69
C LEU A 2 -8.96 -5.64 14.29
N PHE A 3 -10.15 -6.22 14.17
CA PHE A 3 -10.75 -6.44 12.86
C PHE A 3 -11.49 -5.18 12.42
N ILE A 4 -11.04 -4.56 11.34
CA ILE A 4 -11.67 -3.39 10.75
C ILE A 4 -12.52 -3.87 9.57
N PRO A 5 -13.85 -3.64 9.57
CA PRO A 5 -14.71 -3.98 8.46
C PRO A 5 -14.13 -3.45 7.14
N LEU A 6 -14.15 -4.28 6.09
CA LEU A 6 -13.63 -4.00 4.74
C LEU A 6 -12.11 -3.80 4.62
N MET A 7 -11.37 -3.60 5.72
CA MET A 7 -9.90 -3.39 5.71
C MET A 7 -9.13 -4.59 6.28
N GLY A 8 -9.83 -5.54 6.92
CA GLY A 8 -9.26 -6.78 7.43
C GLY A 8 -8.72 -6.67 8.85
N ALA A 9 -7.79 -7.55 9.21
CA ALA A 9 -7.20 -7.59 10.54
C ALA A 9 -6.04 -6.57 10.66
N PHE A 10 -6.18 -5.61 11.55
CA PHE A 10 -5.13 -4.67 11.95
C PHE A 10 -4.33 -5.24 13.12
N VAL A 11 -3.02 -5.42 12.92
CA VAL A 11 -2.08 -5.88 13.94
C VAL A 11 -0.97 -4.86 14.06
N GLN A 12 -0.75 -4.34 15.27
CA GLN A 12 0.31 -3.37 15.54
C GLN A 12 1.48 -4.08 16.23
N GLY A 13 2.66 -3.98 15.62
CA GLY A 13 3.93 -4.40 16.19
C GLY A 13 4.92 -3.25 16.15
N PHE A 14 5.79 -3.15 17.17
CA PHE A 14 6.83 -2.12 17.22
C PHE A 14 8.20 -2.78 17.22
N LYS A 15 9.04 -2.43 16.25
CA LYS A 15 10.45 -2.83 16.18
C LYS A 15 11.30 -1.60 15.92
N ASN A 16 12.43 -1.48 16.62
CA ASN A 16 13.33 -0.34 16.48
C ASN A 16 14.06 -0.32 15.12
N ASN A 17 14.31 -1.50 14.56
CA ASN A 17 14.92 -1.70 13.25
C ASN A 17 14.23 -2.87 12.55
N TYR A 18 13.71 -2.66 11.34
CA TYR A 18 13.12 -3.73 10.54
C TYR A 18 14.17 -4.40 9.66
N SER A 19 14.12 -5.73 9.53
CA SER A 19 14.87 -6.48 8.51
C SER A 19 14.12 -6.38 7.19
N GLN A 20 14.83 -6.04 6.11
CA GLN A 20 14.24 -6.01 4.77
C GLN A 20 13.72 -7.39 4.37
N LYS A 21 14.47 -8.46 4.67
CA LYS A 21 14.06 -9.84 4.35
C LYS A 21 12.80 -10.25 5.12
N GLU A 22 12.76 -10.02 6.44
CA GLU A 22 11.59 -10.33 7.26
C GLU A 22 10.36 -9.57 6.76
N SER A 23 10.51 -8.28 6.48
CA SER A 23 9.41 -7.46 5.99
C SER A 23 8.88 -7.95 4.63
N PHE A 24 9.75 -8.34 3.70
CA PHE A 24 9.29 -8.97 2.45
C PHE A 24 8.52 -10.26 2.67
N ILE A 25 8.97 -11.12 3.59
CA ILE A 25 8.28 -12.38 3.90
C ILE A 25 6.91 -12.09 4.50
N VAL A 26 6.84 -11.19 5.49
CA VAL A 26 5.58 -10.84 6.17
C VAL A 26 4.59 -10.23 5.19
N THR A 27 5.03 -9.28 4.36
CA THR A 27 4.17 -8.63 3.36
C THR A 27 3.75 -9.59 2.24
N GLY A 28 4.60 -10.53 1.84
CA GLY A 28 4.29 -11.52 0.80
C GLY A 28 3.46 -12.71 1.30
N ALA A 29 3.45 -12.98 2.61
CA ALA A 29 2.83 -14.18 3.20
C ALA A 29 1.29 -14.20 3.11
N GLY A 30 0.65 -13.05 2.90
CA GLY A 30 -0.77 -12.99 2.56
C GLY A 30 -1.01 -13.25 1.07
N PRO A 31 -0.57 -12.34 0.19
CA PRO A 31 -0.94 -12.37 -1.21
C PRO A 31 -0.39 -13.57 -1.99
N PHE A 32 0.87 -13.98 -1.81
CA PHE A 32 1.42 -15.06 -2.64
C PHE A 32 0.74 -16.41 -2.37
N PRO A 33 0.55 -16.87 -1.12
CA PRO A 33 -0.23 -18.08 -0.87
C PRO A 33 -1.68 -17.95 -1.34
N GLY A 34 -2.28 -16.77 -1.18
CA GLY A 34 -3.65 -16.53 -1.64
C GLY A 34 -3.82 -16.65 -3.16
N VAL A 35 -2.86 -16.15 -3.95
CA VAL A 35 -2.82 -16.37 -5.40
C VAL A 35 -2.67 -17.85 -5.73
N LEU A 36 -1.74 -18.55 -5.07
CA LEU A 36 -1.53 -19.99 -5.31
C LEU A 36 -2.81 -20.81 -5.03
N VAL A 37 -3.51 -20.52 -3.92
CA VAL A 37 -4.80 -21.14 -3.60
C VAL A 37 -5.84 -20.81 -4.66
N GLY A 38 -5.92 -19.55 -5.10
CA GLY A 38 -6.82 -19.13 -6.18
C GLY A 38 -6.58 -19.89 -7.48
N VAL A 39 -5.31 -20.01 -7.91
CA VAL A 39 -4.92 -20.78 -9.09
C VAL A 39 -5.34 -22.25 -8.96
N ALA A 40 -5.05 -22.88 -7.83
CA ALA A 40 -5.40 -24.27 -7.59
C ALA A 40 -6.91 -24.52 -7.62
N LEU A 41 -7.71 -23.62 -7.02
CA LEU A 41 -9.17 -23.70 -7.03
C LEU A 41 -9.76 -23.51 -8.44
N VAL A 42 -9.19 -22.62 -9.26
CA VAL A 42 -9.65 -22.42 -10.64
C VAL A 42 -9.39 -23.68 -11.48
N ILE A 43 -8.19 -24.26 -11.37
CA ILE A 43 -7.86 -25.50 -12.10
C ILE A 43 -8.77 -26.65 -11.65
N ALA A 44 -8.89 -26.87 -10.33
CA ALA A 44 -9.73 -27.93 -9.80
C ALA A 44 -11.21 -27.74 -10.14
N SER A 45 -11.68 -26.50 -10.23
CA SER A 45 -13.10 -26.23 -10.49
C SER A 45 -13.49 -26.49 -11.93
N ALA A 46 -12.56 -26.37 -12.87
CA ALA A 46 -12.79 -26.74 -14.26
C ALA A 46 -12.89 -28.25 -14.45
N GLU A 47 -12.13 -29.06 -13.70
CA GLU A 47 -12.21 -30.53 -13.77
C GLU A 47 -13.53 -31.07 -13.20
N VAL A 48 -14.05 -30.42 -12.15
CA VAL A 48 -15.27 -30.86 -11.44
C VAL A 48 -16.50 -30.07 -11.89
N GLU A 49 -16.34 -29.10 -12.79
CA GLU A 49 -17.37 -28.16 -13.26
C GLU A 49 -18.18 -27.54 -12.10
N SER A 50 -17.47 -27.10 -11.05
CA SER A 50 -18.11 -26.63 -9.81
C SER A 50 -18.18 -25.10 -9.73
N PRO A 51 -19.37 -24.48 -9.90
CA PRO A 51 -19.47 -23.02 -10.01
C PRO A 51 -19.00 -22.29 -8.76
N TRP A 52 -19.35 -22.79 -7.57
CA TRP A 52 -18.95 -22.14 -6.31
C TRP A 52 -17.44 -22.17 -6.10
N MET A 53 -16.77 -23.25 -6.52
CA MET A 53 -15.32 -23.41 -6.39
C MET A 53 -14.58 -22.50 -7.37
N MET A 54 -15.12 -22.33 -8.58
CA MET A 54 -14.64 -21.34 -9.55
C MET A 54 -14.79 -19.93 -8.99
N THR A 55 -15.98 -19.54 -8.51
CA THR A 55 -16.20 -18.22 -7.90
C THR A 55 -15.24 -17.99 -6.73
N LEU A 56 -15.03 -18.98 -5.85
CA LEU A 56 -14.10 -18.87 -4.74
C LEU A 56 -12.65 -18.68 -5.21
N GLY A 57 -12.21 -19.46 -6.21
CA GLY A 57 -10.88 -19.32 -6.80
C GLY A 57 -10.65 -17.94 -7.42
N LEU A 58 -11.63 -17.44 -8.18
CA LEU A 58 -11.61 -16.10 -8.74
C LEU A 58 -11.58 -15.00 -7.66
N LEU A 59 -12.33 -15.16 -6.57
CA LEU A 59 -12.27 -14.22 -5.43
C LEU A 59 -10.90 -14.22 -4.74
N PHE A 60 -10.28 -15.40 -4.56
CA PHE A 60 -8.91 -15.50 -4.05
C PHE A 60 -7.91 -14.80 -4.97
N LEU A 61 -7.99 -15.03 -6.29
CA LEU A 61 -7.13 -14.34 -7.25
C LEU A 61 -7.34 -12.83 -7.20
N LEU A 62 -8.60 -12.37 -7.28
CA LEU A 62 -8.95 -10.95 -7.29
C LEU A 62 -8.43 -10.23 -6.04
N LEU A 63 -8.74 -10.75 -4.85
CA LEU A 63 -8.34 -10.13 -3.58
C LEU A 63 -6.82 -10.02 -3.46
N ASN A 64 -6.10 -11.10 -3.77
CA ASN A 64 -4.66 -11.15 -3.56
C ASN A 64 -3.89 -10.40 -4.65
N ILE A 65 -4.37 -10.38 -5.90
CA ILE A 65 -3.77 -9.57 -6.96
C ILE A 65 -3.97 -8.08 -6.70
N ILE A 66 -5.15 -7.67 -6.22
CA ILE A 66 -5.38 -6.29 -5.79
C ILE A 66 -4.37 -5.93 -4.69
N ASN A 67 -4.20 -6.79 -3.67
CA ASN A 67 -3.21 -6.55 -2.60
C ASN A 67 -1.77 -6.48 -3.12
N LEU A 68 -1.45 -7.09 -4.25
CA LEU A 68 -0.13 -7.01 -4.88
C LEU A 68 0.09 -5.74 -5.71
N LEU A 69 -0.91 -4.90 -5.95
CA LEU A 69 -0.73 -3.65 -6.68
C LEU A 69 0.25 -2.72 -5.94
N PRO A 70 1.14 -2.00 -6.65
CA PRO A 70 2.11 -1.08 -6.06
C PRO A 70 1.43 0.23 -5.63
N LEU A 71 0.47 0.13 -4.72
CA LEU A 71 -0.31 1.21 -4.15
C LEU A 71 -0.33 1.04 -2.64
N ASP A 72 -0.09 2.10 -1.88
CA ASP A 72 -0.45 2.06 -0.47
C ASP A 72 -1.98 1.98 -0.32
N PRO A 73 -2.56 1.49 0.81
CA PRO A 73 -1.91 0.78 1.90
C PRO A 73 -1.71 -0.72 1.59
N LEU A 74 -1.86 -1.13 0.32
CA LEU A 74 -1.81 -2.52 -0.10
C LEU A 74 -0.40 -3.09 0.11
N ASP A 75 -0.32 -4.40 0.24
CA ASP A 75 0.93 -5.12 0.48
C ASP A 75 1.97 -4.88 -0.63
N GLY A 76 1.53 -4.82 -1.88
CA GLY A 76 2.37 -4.50 -3.04
C GLY A 76 3.01 -3.11 -2.96
N GLY A 77 2.30 -2.12 -2.40
CA GLY A 77 2.87 -0.80 -2.10
C GLY A 77 4.01 -0.89 -1.09
N GLN A 78 3.86 -1.70 -0.04
CA GLN A 78 4.92 -1.93 0.95
C GLN A 78 6.12 -2.68 0.36
N MET A 79 5.87 -3.74 -0.43
CA MET A 79 6.94 -4.44 -1.15
C MET A 79 7.70 -3.51 -2.07
N PHE A 80 6.99 -2.68 -2.83
CA PHE A 80 7.59 -1.72 -3.75
C PHE A 80 8.53 -0.73 -3.03
N LYS A 81 8.12 -0.20 -1.87
CA LYS A 81 8.97 0.66 -1.02
C LYS A 81 10.26 -0.05 -0.59
N MET A 82 10.16 -1.33 -0.25
CA MET A 82 11.32 -2.13 0.14
C MET A 82 12.27 -2.38 -1.03
N PHE A 83 11.77 -2.47 -2.26
CA PHE A 83 12.60 -2.54 -3.46
C PHE A 83 13.27 -1.20 -3.79
N LEU A 84 12.61 -0.06 -3.55
CA LEU A 84 13.07 1.27 -3.98
C LEU A 84 13.52 2.19 -2.84
N ARG A 85 14.83 2.45 -2.80
CA ARG A 85 15.51 3.12 -1.68
C ARG A 85 15.14 4.59 -1.46
N LYS A 86 15.12 5.43 -2.51
CA LYS A 86 15.15 6.91 -2.35
C LYS A 86 14.02 7.69 -3.04
N GLN A 87 13.15 7.06 -3.83
CA GLN A 87 12.14 7.77 -4.64
C GLN A 87 10.77 7.05 -4.70
N HIS A 88 10.52 6.11 -3.79
CA HIS A 88 9.27 5.36 -3.80
C HIS A 88 8.05 6.28 -3.58
N GLU A 89 8.16 7.36 -2.80
CA GLU A 89 7.02 8.26 -2.52
C GLU A 89 6.54 8.98 -3.79
N LEU A 90 7.47 9.53 -4.58
CA LEU A 90 7.15 10.19 -5.84
C LEU A 90 6.55 9.20 -6.84
N PHE A 91 7.16 8.01 -6.99
CA PHE A 91 6.65 6.99 -7.88
C PHE A 91 5.24 6.54 -7.47
N LEU A 92 5.04 6.19 -6.20
CA LEU A 92 3.74 5.74 -5.70
C LEU A 92 2.67 6.82 -5.87
N MET A 93 3.04 8.09 -5.68
CA MET A 93 2.13 9.22 -5.92
C MET A 93 1.75 9.36 -7.39
N ILE A 94 2.72 9.31 -8.31
CA ILE A 94 2.47 9.37 -9.76
C ILE A 94 1.63 8.17 -10.21
N PHE A 95 1.98 6.97 -9.74
CA PHE A 95 1.26 5.74 -10.06
C PHE A 95 -0.19 5.80 -9.56
N ALA A 96 -0.42 6.26 -8.31
CA ALA A 96 -1.76 6.45 -7.77
C ALA A 96 -2.55 7.51 -8.56
N PHE A 97 -1.90 8.61 -8.96
CA PHE A 97 -2.53 9.64 -9.78
C PHE A 97 -2.95 9.13 -11.16
N LEU A 98 -2.04 8.48 -11.88
CA LEU A 98 -2.32 7.89 -13.19
C LEU A 98 -3.41 6.80 -13.09
N SER A 99 -3.32 5.94 -12.06
CA SER A 99 -4.33 4.91 -11.81
C SER A 99 -5.70 5.53 -11.53
N SER A 100 -5.77 6.61 -10.74
CA SER A 100 -7.03 7.31 -10.46
C SER A 100 -7.69 7.86 -11.74
N ILE A 101 -6.90 8.49 -12.61
CA ILE A 101 -7.39 9.01 -13.90
C ILE A 101 -7.86 7.87 -14.79
N LEU A 102 -7.07 6.79 -14.89
CA LEU A 102 -7.41 5.64 -15.73
C LEU A 102 -8.68 4.95 -15.25
N MET A 103 -8.88 4.79 -13.94
CA MET A 103 -10.11 4.23 -13.38
C MET A 103 -11.33 5.11 -13.67
N ILE A 104 -11.22 6.43 -13.51
CA ILE A 104 -12.30 7.36 -13.83
C ILE A 104 -12.61 7.32 -15.34
N ALA A 105 -11.60 7.37 -16.19
CA ALA A 105 -11.75 7.32 -17.63
C ALA A 105 -12.38 6.00 -18.10
N ALA A 106 -11.92 4.86 -17.56
CA ALA A 106 -12.49 3.55 -17.82
C ALA A 106 -13.94 3.46 -17.34
N GLY A 107 -14.26 4.01 -16.16
CA GLY A 107 -15.62 4.06 -15.64
C GLY A 107 -16.55 4.91 -16.51
N LEU A 108 -16.08 6.04 -17.03
CA LEU A 108 -16.86 6.86 -17.96
C LEU A 108 -17.03 6.19 -19.33
N TRP A 109 -16.07 5.36 -19.74
CA TRP A 109 -16.12 4.63 -21.01
C TRP A 109 -17.02 3.40 -20.95
N LEU A 110 -17.05 2.69 -19.82
CA LEU A 110 -17.94 1.57 -19.57
C LEU A 110 -19.37 2.09 -19.35
N GLN A 111 -20.19 2.07 -20.41
CA GLN A 111 -21.60 2.52 -20.38
C GLN A 111 -22.55 1.57 -19.61
N HIS A 112 -22.02 0.67 -18.77
CA HIS A 112 -22.80 -0.27 -17.97
C HIS A 112 -23.11 0.29 -16.57
N GLY A 113 -24.26 -0.09 -15.99
CA GLY A 113 -24.81 0.50 -14.77
C GLY A 113 -23.93 0.45 -13.51
N ASP A 114 -22.92 -0.42 -13.48
CA ASP A 114 -22.01 -0.57 -12.32
C ASP A 114 -20.75 0.31 -12.42
N SER A 115 -20.61 1.12 -13.47
CA SER A 115 -19.41 1.92 -13.70
C SER A 115 -19.19 3.05 -12.69
N TYR A 116 -20.24 3.46 -11.97
CA TYR A 116 -20.17 4.44 -10.88
C TYR A 116 -19.24 3.99 -9.74
N ILE A 117 -19.16 2.69 -9.46
CA ILE A 117 -18.27 2.15 -8.42
C ILE A 117 -16.82 2.39 -8.83
N LEU A 118 -16.46 2.14 -10.09
CA LEU A 118 -15.12 2.34 -10.60
C LEU A 118 -14.70 3.82 -10.56
N ILE A 119 -15.62 4.72 -10.94
CA ILE A 119 -15.44 6.17 -10.85
C ILE A 119 -15.26 6.60 -9.40
N LEU A 120 -16.08 6.09 -8.48
CA LEU A 120 -15.98 6.39 -7.04
C LEU A 120 -14.60 5.97 -6.49
N PHE A 121 -14.14 4.76 -6.78
CA PHE A 121 -12.81 4.30 -6.37
C PHE A 121 -11.69 5.14 -6.97
N GLY A 122 -11.80 5.51 -8.25
CA GLY A 122 -10.85 6.43 -8.89
C GLY A 122 -10.82 7.78 -8.18
N PHE A 123 -11.97 8.34 -7.82
CA PHE A 123 -12.07 9.61 -7.11
C PHE A 123 -11.51 9.54 -5.68
N LEU A 124 -11.82 8.48 -4.93
CA LEU A 124 -11.26 8.22 -3.59
C LEU A 124 -9.72 8.09 -3.65
N MET A 125 -9.20 7.40 -4.68
CA MET A 125 -7.76 7.31 -4.93
C MET A 125 -7.17 8.69 -5.26
N GLY A 126 -7.85 9.50 -6.06
CA GLY A 126 -7.44 10.87 -6.39
C GLY A 126 -7.32 11.78 -5.16
N PHE A 127 -8.24 11.71 -4.20
CA PHE A 127 -8.12 12.45 -2.93
C PHE A 127 -6.86 12.10 -2.16
N ARG A 128 -6.48 10.81 -2.18
CA ARG A 128 -5.29 10.34 -1.48
C ARG A 128 -4.00 10.90 -2.06
N VAL A 129 -3.95 11.17 -3.36
CA VAL A 129 -2.76 11.76 -4.02
C VAL A 129 -2.34 13.05 -3.31
N ARG A 130 -3.29 13.86 -2.83
CA ARG A 130 -2.98 15.08 -2.05
C ARG A 130 -2.27 14.78 -0.73
N ALA A 131 -2.69 13.74 -0.02
CA ALA A 131 -2.04 13.32 1.21
C ALA A 131 -0.61 12.81 0.93
N MET A 132 -0.43 12.08 -0.17
CA MET A 132 0.90 11.60 -0.62
C MET A 132 1.81 12.76 -1.03
N GLN A 133 1.27 13.75 -1.75
CA GLN A 133 2.00 14.95 -2.15
C GLN A 133 2.50 15.75 -0.95
N LYS A 134 1.62 15.99 0.02
CA LYS A 134 2.00 16.68 1.26
C LYS A 134 3.10 15.93 2.01
N LYS A 135 2.99 14.60 2.12
CA LYS A 135 4.02 13.77 2.75
C LYS A 135 5.37 13.90 2.03
N TYR A 136 5.34 13.80 0.70
CA TYR A 136 6.54 13.94 -0.14
C TYR A 136 7.19 15.32 0.04
N GLN A 137 6.41 16.40 0.09
CA GLN A 137 6.91 17.75 0.31
C GLN A 137 7.56 17.90 1.70
N MET A 138 6.91 17.43 2.76
CA MET A 138 7.51 17.44 4.11
C MET A 138 8.86 16.71 4.16
N HIS A 139 8.95 15.51 3.57
CA HIS A 139 10.24 14.80 3.53
C HIS A 139 11.27 15.51 2.67
N LYS A 140 10.86 16.12 1.54
CA LYS A 140 11.76 16.91 0.70
C LYS A 140 12.38 18.07 1.48
N ASP A 141 11.57 18.80 2.24
CA ASP A 141 12.03 19.95 3.03
C ASP A 141 12.92 19.50 4.20
N LEU A 142 12.60 18.38 4.85
CA LEU A 142 13.46 17.78 5.88
C LEU A 142 14.84 17.35 5.35
N VAL A 143 14.90 16.84 4.11
CA VAL A 143 16.19 16.56 3.45
C VAL A 143 16.96 17.85 3.21
N GLN A 144 16.29 18.93 2.79
CA GLN A 144 16.93 20.23 2.55
C GLN A 144 17.47 20.87 3.85
N GLU A 145 16.79 20.68 4.97
CA GLU A 145 17.23 21.14 6.29
C GLU A 145 18.26 20.23 6.98
N GLU A 146 18.76 19.20 6.27
CA GLU A 146 19.70 18.18 6.75
C GLU A 146 19.21 17.45 8.01
N VAL A 147 17.89 17.18 8.09
CA VAL A 147 17.26 16.49 9.22
C VAL A 147 17.17 15.00 8.94
N ASN A 148 17.71 14.19 9.86
CA ASN A 148 17.55 12.75 9.78
C ASN A 148 16.17 12.31 10.33
N TYR A 149 15.18 12.20 9.45
CA TYR A 149 13.85 11.67 9.78
C TYR A 149 13.76 10.13 9.72
N SER A 150 14.82 9.44 9.32
CA SER A 150 14.88 7.97 9.30
C SER A 150 15.32 7.41 10.67
N THR A 151 14.52 7.68 11.71
CA THR A 151 14.77 7.26 13.08
C THR A 151 13.46 6.90 13.79
N THR A 152 13.56 6.37 15.01
CA THR A 152 12.38 6.20 15.87
C THR A 152 12.23 7.40 16.80
N TYR A 153 11.00 7.69 17.22
CA TYR A 153 10.74 8.81 18.14
C TYR A 153 11.61 8.77 19.41
N LYS A 154 11.89 7.57 19.93
CA LYS A 154 12.74 7.37 21.11
C LYS A 154 14.20 7.75 20.91
N LEU A 155 14.68 7.74 19.66
CA LEU A 155 16.06 8.04 19.29
C LEU A 155 16.20 9.42 18.63
N LEU A 156 15.12 10.21 18.62
CA LEU A 156 15.09 11.52 17.98
C LEU A 156 15.76 12.56 18.88
N SER A 157 16.68 13.35 18.33
CA SER A 157 17.32 14.43 19.08
C SER A 157 16.34 15.60 19.28
N ASN A 158 16.49 16.37 20.37
CA ASN A 158 15.66 17.56 20.59
C ASN A 158 15.78 18.59 19.46
N LYS A 159 16.96 18.70 18.84
CA LYS A 159 17.21 19.57 17.68
C LYS A 159 16.38 19.13 16.48
N ASP A 160 16.43 17.85 16.14
CA ASP A 160 15.70 17.30 14.99
C ASP A 160 14.19 17.31 15.24
N TYR A 161 13.76 17.03 16.47
CA TYR A 161 12.35 17.16 16.87
C TYR A 161 11.80 18.56 16.58
N ASN A 162 12.51 19.61 16.98
CA ASN A 162 12.06 20.99 16.76
C ASN A 162 12.01 21.36 15.28
N LYS A 163 12.95 20.89 14.48
CA LYS A 163 12.93 21.08 13.02
C LYS A 163 11.76 20.34 12.37
N ILE A 164 11.55 19.05 12.70
CA ILE A 164 10.41 18.28 12.18
C ILE A 164 9.08 18.91 12.58
N LYS A 165 8.96 19.35 13.83
CA LYS A 165 7.80 20.12 14.31
C LYS A 165 7.55 21.34 13.42
N ALA A 166 8.57 22.14 13.11
CA ALA A 166 8.41 23.33 12.29
C ALA A 166 7.88 23.00 10.89
N VAL A 167 8.49 22.02 10.21
CA VAL A 167 8.05 21.55 8.88
C VAL A 167 6.62 20.98 8.93
N VAL A 168 6.27 20.21 9.95
CA VAL A 168 4.91 19.67 10.13
C VAL A 168 3.86 20.77 10.26
N LEU A 169 4.17 21.83 11.01
CA LEU A 169 3.27 22.97 11.22
C LEU A 169 3.12 23.83 9.96
N GLU A 170 4.19 23.97 9.17
CA GLU A 170 4.16 24.68 7.89
C GLU A 170 3.24 23.98 6.89
N HIS A 171 3.38 22.66 6.75
CA HIS A 171 2.55 21.86 5.84
C HIS A 171 1.16 21.54 6.39
N THR A 172 0.87 21.86 7.65
CA THR A 172 -0.43 21.56 8.30
C THR A 172 -1.03 22.80 8.98
N PRO A 173 -1.58 23.76 8.23
CA PRO A 173 -2.15 24.99 8.79
C PRO A 173 -3.26 24.76 9.82
N ALA A 174 -4.09 23.74 9.61
CA ALA A 174 -5.15 23.35 10.56
C ALA A 174 -4.58 22.90 11.92
N LEU A 175 -3.44 22.19 11.91
CA LEU A 175 -2.76 21.75 13.12
C LEU A 175 -2.10 22.93 13.84
N ARG A 176 -1.49 23.86 13.09
CA ARG A 176 -0.97 25.12 13.67
C ARG A 176 -2.08 25.88 14.38
N LYS A 177 -3.21 26.11 13.72
CA LYS A 177 -4.36 26.80 14.32
C LYS A 177 -4.87 26.11 15.59
N PHE A 178 -4.91 24.77 15.60
CA PHE A 178 -5.30 24.01 16.78
C PHE A 178 -4.32 24.21 17.94
N ILE A 179 -3.01 24.10 17.68
CA ILE A 179 -1.97 24.28 18.71
C ILE A 179 -1.95 25.70 19.26
N ASP A 180 -2.20 26.71 18.43
CA ASP A 180 -2.22 28.12 18.85
C ASP A 180 -3.44 28.46 19.74
N GLN A 181 -4.49 27.63 19.71
CA GLN A 181 -5.75 27.85 20.44
C GLN A 181 -5.86 27.07 21.75
N VAL A 182 -4.97 26.12 21.97
CA VAL A 182 -5.08 25.09 22.99
C VAL A 182 -3.85 25.11 23.90
N SER A 183 -4.00 24.68 25.16
CA SER A 183 -2.88 24.62 26.10
C SER A 183 -1.77 23.67 25.62
N VAL A 184 -0.55 23.87 26.11
CA VAL A 184 0.59 23.00 25.75
C VAL A 184 0.36 21.55 26.19
N ASP A 185 -0.32 21.35 27.32
CA ASP A 185 -0.62 20.02 27.86
C ASP A 185 -1.62 19.25 27.00
N GLU A 186 -2.61 19.93 26.40
CA GLU A 186 -3.59 19.32 25.51
C GLU A 186 -3.05 19.12 24.08
N SER A 187 -2.22 20.05 23.60
CA SER A 187 -1.67 20.01 22.24
C SER A 187 -0.43 19.12 22.10
N GLY A 188 0.32 18.90 23.19
CA GLY A 188 1.57 18.12 23.23
C GLY A 188 1.43 16.71 22.67
N PRO A 189 0.47 15.87 23.12
CA PRO A 189 0.29 14.51 22.62
C PRO A 189 -0.08 14.47 21.12
N VAL A 190 -0.93 15.38 20.67
CA VAL A 190 -1.35 15.47 19.26
C VAL A 190 -0.14 15.82 18.39
N LEU A 191 0.65 16.81 18.81
CA LEU A 191 1.84 17.22 18.10
C LEU A 191 2.89 16.10 18.06
N ALA A 192 3.15 15.44 19.19
CA ALA A 192 4.08 14.32 19.26
C ALA A 192 3.68 13.18 18.30
N SER A 193 2.37 12.88 18.21
CA SER A 193 1.84 11.91 17.25
C SER A 193 2.08 12.34 15.80
N GLN A 194 1.84 13.61 15.45
CA GLN A 194 2.09 14.13 14.10
C GLN A 194 3.57 14.10 13.72
N VAL A 195 4.46 14.46 14.65
CA VAL A 195 5.91 14.33 14.45
C VAL A 195 6.29 12.87 14.23
N ASN A 196 5.77 11.94 15.03
CA ASN A 196 6.03 10.51 14.87
C ASN A 196 5.53 9.96 13.52
N ASN A 197 4.42 10.48 12.97
CA ASN A 197 3.89 10.06 11.67
C ASN A 197 4.77 10.47 10.48
N VAL A 198 5.63 11.47 10.65
CA VAL A 198 6.62 11.88 9.63
C VAL A 198 7.91 11.05 9.72
N LEU A 199 8.17 10.42 10.87
CA LEU A 199 9.35 9.57 11.01
C LEU A 199 9.21 8.28 10.19
N VAL A 200 10.32 7.85 9.60
CA VAL A 200 10.42 6.57 8.91
C VAL A 200 11.30 5.63 9.73
N THR A 201 10.77 4.46 10.09
CA THR A 201 11.56 3.48 10.84
C THR A 201 12.72 2.98 9.97
N PRO A 202 13.97 3.04 10.47
CA PRO A 202 15.13 2.55 9.73
C PRO A 202 15.00 1.06 9.41
N MET A 203 15.43 0.71 8.19
CA MET A 203 15.41 -0.66 7.67
C MET A 203 16.82 -1.15 7.37
N LYS A 204 17.16 -2.32 7.91
CA LYS A 204 18.39 -3.03 7.60
C LYS A 204 18.23 -3.76 6.27
N LEU A 205 19.05 -3.41 5.28
CA LEU A 205 19.04 -3.99 3.94
C LEU A 205 19.77 -5.35 3.92
N ASP A 206 19.16 -6.37 4.51
CA ASP A 206 19.71 -7.72 4.64
C ASP A 206 19.16 -8.74 3.63
N ALA A 207 18.29 -8.30 2.71
CA ALA A 207 17.78 -9.14 1.64
C ALA A 207 18.78 -9.26 0.48
N GLY A 208 19.25 -10.48 0.24
CA GLY A 208 20.16 -10.81 -0.87
C GLY A 208 19.52 -10.63 -2.26
N ILE A 209 20.37 -10.47 -3.28
CA ILE A 209 19.94 -10.25 -4.68
C ILE A 209 19.10 -11.43 -5.19
N PHE A 210 19.54 -12.67 -4.95
CA PHE A 210 18.81 -13.86 -5.35
C PHE A 210 17.38 -13.89 -4.78
N PHE A 211 17.24 -13.61 -3.48
CA PHE A 211 15.93 -13.54 -2.82
C PHE A 211 15.02 -12.47 -3.43
N LYS A 212 15.57 -11.30 -3.75
CA LYS A 212 14.84 -10.22 -4.43
C LYS A 212 14.38 -10.62 -5.84
N ILE A 213 15.22 -11.32 -6.60
CA ILE A 213 14.87 -11.82 -7.94
C ILE A 213 13.75 -12.86 -7.83
N CYS A 214 13.84 -13.82 -6.91
CA CYS A 214 12.77 -14.80 -6.69
C CYS A 214 11.43 -14.13 -6.34
N LEU A 215 11.45 -13.14 -5.44
CA LEU A 215 10.25 -12.38 -5.10
C LEU A 215 9.68 -11.61 -6.29
N LEU A 216 10.53 -10.99 -7.10
CA LEU A 216 10.08 -10.27 -8.28
C LEU A 216 9.44 -11.21 -9.30
N ILE A 217 10.00 -12.40 -9.50
CA ILE A 217 9.42 -13.45 -10.36
C ILE A 217 8.05 -13.89 -9.82
N LEU A 218 7.93 -14.16 -8.52
CA LEU A 218 6.64 -14.50 -7.90
C LEU A 218 5.62 -13.37 -8.06
N TRP A 219 6.05 -12.12 -7.93
CA TRP A 219 5.19 -10.96 -8.05
C TRP A 219 4.66 -10.78 -9.47
N ILE A 220 5.54 -10.83 -10.47
CA ILE A 220 5.15 -10.80 -11.89
C ILE A 220 4.28 -12.01 -12.24
N GLY A 221 4.68 -13.20 -11.80
CA GLY A 221 3.92 -14.44 -12.02
C GLY A 221 2.50 -14.37 -11.45
N SER A 222 2.31 -13.68 -10.33
CA SER A 222 0.98 -13.47 -9.74
C SER A 222 0.07 -12.66 -10.65
N PHE A 223 0.57 -11.58 -11.26
CA PHE A 223 -0.20 -10.78 -12.23
C PHE A 223 -0.45 -11.51 -13.55
N LEU A 224 0.46 -12.40 -13.96
CA LEU A 224 0.30 -13.22 -15.16
C LEU A 224 -0.66 -14.39 -14.95
N SER A 225 -0.88 -14.83 -13.71
CA SER A 225 -1.68 -16.01 -13.40
C SER A 225 -3.11 -16.01 -13.99
N PRO A 226 -3.89 -14.92 -13.98
CA PRO A 226 -5.24 -14.94 -14.58
C PRO A 226 -5.20 -15.11 -16.10
N PHE A 227 -4.21 -14.52 -16.76
CA PHE A 227 -4.04 -14.65 -18.22
C PHE A 227 -3.62 -16.07 -18.61
N LEU A 228 -2.73 -16.68 -17.82
CA LEU A 228 -2.34 -18.07 -18.02
C LEU A 228 -3.52 -19.01 -17.80
N LEU A 229 -4.30 -18.82 -16.73
CA LEU A 229 -5.49 -19.62 -16.47
C LEU A 229 -6.53 -19.50 -17.58
N PHE A 230 -6.77 -18.30 -18.09
CA PHE A 230 -7.69 -18.07 -19.20
C PHE A 230 -7.32 -18.87 -20.47
N TYR A 231 -6.02 -19.08 -20.71
CA TYR A 231 -5.56 -19.85 -21.86
C TYR A 231 -5.49 -21.36 -21.60
N LEU A 232 -5.18 -21.76 -20.37
CA LEU A 232 -4.92 -23.15 -20.00
C LEU A 232 -6.17 -23.91 -19.57
N VAL A 233 -7.20 -23.22 -19.10
CA VAL A 233 -8.39 -23.81 -18.50
C VAL A 233 -9.61 -23.53 -19.37
N ASP A 234 -10.44 -24.55 -19.62
CA ASP A 234 -11.72 -24.36 -20.30
C ASP A 234 -12.71 -23.67 -19.33
N LEU A 235 -13.13 -22.45 -19.70
CA LEU A 235 -14.06 -21.62 -18.94
C LEU A 235 -15.46 -21.57 -19.57
N THR A 236 -15.71 -22.32 -20.65
CA THR A 236 -16.98 -22.28 -21.40
C THR A 236 -18.18 -22.75 -20.56
N TRP A 237 -17.96 -23.60 -19.58
CA TRP A 237 -18.99 -24.08 -18.66
C TRP A 237 -19.43 -23.03 -17.62
N TYR A 238 -18.58 -22.04 -17.33
CA TYR A 238 -18.82 -21.03 -16.28
C TYR A 238 -19.20 -19.65 -16.84
N LEU A 239 -18.58 -19.22 -17.95
CA LEU A 239 -18.86 -17.92 -18.55
C LEU A 239 -20.17 -17.96 -19.35
N PRO A 240 -21.15 -17.08 -19.06
CA PRO A 240 -22.32 -16.96 -19.92
C PRO A 240 -21.91 -16.46 -21.30
N LYS A 241 -22.53 -17.04 -22.35
CA LYS A 241 -22.34 -16.61 -23.74
C LYS A 241 -22.83 -15.19 -23.99
#